data_AF-A0A177M5C2-F1
#
_entry.id   AF-A0A177M5C2-F1
#
_cell.length_a   1.000
_cell.length_b   1.000
_cell.length_c   1.000
_cell.angle_alpha   90.00
_cell.angle_beta   90.00
_cell.angle_gamma   90.00
#
_symmetry.space_group_name_H-M   'P 1'
#
loop_
_entity.id
_entity.type
_entity.pdbx_description
1 polymer ?
#
loop_
_entity_poly.entity_id
_entity_poly.type
_entity_poly.pdbx_seq_one_letter_code
_entity_poly.pdbx_strand_id
1 'polypeptide(L)'
;MNRTLVNIIIDLVAALLFLGMIATGYLLRFPLPPGSNKTLTLWGLGRHQWGDIHFWISLGLLTVLIIHLALHWNWIVTVIGKRCNLIKTSQPSLLRSAIWTLGVFTVLCIAFGWLAQRDVKALHQSICSSVSGKDQINTQDHDLHTDEPSTPQANTLGWDDVYPIFATNCLDCHGPQKNLAGFRVDRLEDFFKNNGHASLVTPGQSSQSPLIAIISGKRANMAMAESHKLSETEVSLITTWIDQGAK
;
A
#
# COMPACT_ATOMS: atom_id res chain seq x y z
N MET A 1 -14.29 30.38 -31.14
CA MET A 1 -15.30 29.42 -30.66
C MET A 1 -16.30 30.15 -29.78
N ASN A 2 -17.61 29.91 -29.92
CA ASN A 2 -18.62 30.56 -29.08
C ASN A 2 -18.40 30.17 -27.61
N ARG A 3 -18.42 31.14 -26.69
CA ARG A 3 -18.22 30.90 -25.25
C ARG A 3 -19.19 29.85 -24.70
N THR A 4 -20.45 29.89 -25.15
CA THR A 4 -21.46 28.88 -24.81
C THR A 4 -21.05 27.49 -25.25
N LEU A 5 -20.45 27.35 -26.44
CA LEU A 5 -19.99 26.07 -26.97
C LEU A 5 -18.76 25.56 -26.20
N VAL A 6 -17.84 26.45 -25.81
CA VAL A 6 -16.72 26.12 -24.91
C VAL A 6 -17.24 25.55 -23.59
N ASN A 7 -18.20 26.22 -22.96
CA ASN A 7 -18.75 25.78 -21.67
C ASN A 7 -19.44 24.41 -21.79
N ILE A 8 -20.28 24.21 -22.82
CA ILE A 8 -20.94 22.92 -23.05
C ILE A 8 -19.93 21.79 -23.22
N ILE A 9 -18.85 22.02 -23.98
CA ILE A 9 -17.79 21.02 -24.16
C ILE A 9 -17.13 20.68 -22.82
N ILE A 10 -16.74 21.69 -22.04
CA ILE A 10 -16.07 21.50 -20.74
C ILE A 10 -16.98 20.72 -19.78
N ASP A 11 -18.26 21.07 -19.71
CA ASP A 11 -19.24 20.40 -18.84
C ASP A 11 -19.47 18.94 -19.25
N LEU A 12 -19.56 18.68 -20.56
CA LEU A 12 -19.70 17.32 -21.09
C LEU A 12 -18.45 16.47 -20.81
N VAL A 13 -17.26 17.03 -20.98
CA VAL A 13 -16.00 16.35 -20.64
C VAL A 13 -15.93 16.08 -19.13
N ALA A 14 -16.33 17.04 -18.29
CA ALA A 14 -16.37 16.85 -16.83
C ALA A 14 -17.32 15.71 -16.44
N ALA A 15 -18.52 15.65 -17.04
CA ALA A 15 -19.49 14.61 -16.79
C ALA A 15 -18.97 13.21 -17.19
N LEU A 16 -18.33 13.10 -18.37
CA LEU A 16 -17.74 11.84 -18.83
C LEU A 16 -16.61 11.36 -17.91
N LEU A 17 -15.70 12.26 -17.52
CA LEU A 17 -14.61 11.93 -16.59
C LEU A 17 -15.15 11.52 -15.21
N PHE A 18 -16.21 12.17 -14.73
CA PHE A 18 -16.86 11.81 -13.48
C PHE A 18 -17.49 10.40 -13.52
N LEU A 19 -18.18 10.06 -14.61
CA LEU A 19 -18.67 8.70 -14.83
C LEU A 19 -17.53 7.69 -14.88
N GLY A 20 -16.44 8.02 -15.58
CA GLY A 20 -15.23 7.20 -15.63
C GLY A 20 -14.61 6.98 -14.25
N MET A 21 -14.59 8.01 -13.40
CA MET A 21 -14.12 7.93 -12.02
C MET A 21 -14.94 6.97 -11.17
N ILE A 22 -16.26 7.07 -11.24
CA ILE A 22 -17.16 6.17 -10.49
C ILE A 22 -17.00 4.73 -11.00
N ALA A 23 -16.98 4.54 -12.32
CA ALA A 23 -16.85 3.22 -12.92
C ALA A 23 -15.52 2.55 -12.53
N THR A 24 -14.39 3.27 -12.66
CA THR A 24 -13.07 2.74 -12.30
C THR A 24 -12.93 2.51 -10.79
N GLY A 25 -13.51 3.37 -9.95
CA GLY A 25 -13.56 3.14 -8.50
C GLY A 25 -14.38 1.90 -8.13
N TYR A 26 -15.50 1.66 -8.81
CA TYR A 26 -16.29 0.44 -8.65
C TYR A 26 -15.47 -0.80 -9.07
N LEU A 27 -14.80 -0.76 -10.23
CA LEU A 27 -13.95 -1.85 -10.72
C LEU A 27 -12.84 -2.23 -9.72
N LEU A 28 -12.16 -1.24 -9.14
CA LEU A 28 -11.08 -1.44 -8.18
C LEU A 28 -11.54 -1.91 -6.79
N ARG A 29 -12.85 -1.81 -6.50
CA ARG A 29 -13.41 -2.24 -5.22
C ARG A 29 -14.02 -3.63 -5.28
N PHE A 30 -14.73 -3.94 -6.36
CA PHE A 30 -15.55 -5.15 -6.46
C PHE A 30 -14.91 -6.22 -7.38
N PRO A 31 -14.72 -6.00 -8.70
CA PRO A 31 -13.98 -6.92 -9.57
C PRO A 31 -12.51 -7.16 -9.20
N LEU A 32 -11.79 -6.12 -8.79
CA LEU A 32 -10.35 -6.18 -8.49
C LEU A 32 -10.09 -5.73 -7.05
N PRO A 33 -10.56 -6.49 -6.04
CA PRO A 33 -10.42 -6.13 -4.65
C PRO A 33 -8.93 -6.02 -4.25
N PRO A 34 -8.61 -5.27 -3.18
CA PRO A 34 -7.25 -5.21 -2.65
C PRO A 34 -6.70 -6.62 -2.35
N GLY A 35 -5.42 -6.83 -2.65
CA GLY A 35 -4.73 -8.13 -2.49
C GLY A 35 -4.67 -9.00 -3.76
N SER A 36 -5.45 -8.68 -4.80
CA SER A 36 -5.53 -9.48 -6.03
C SER A 36 -4.46 -9.19 -7.09
N ASN A 37 -3.34 -8.57 -6.71
CA ASN A 37 -2.43 -7.85 -7.61
C ASN A 37 -1.79 -8.72 -8.72
N LYS A 38 -1.84 -10.05 -8.62
CA LYS A 38 -1.27 -11.00 -9.59
C LYS A 38 -2.25 -12.09 -10.08
N THR A 39 -3.46 -12.17 -9.53
CA THR A 39 -4.35 -13.32 -9.73
C THR A 39 -5.58 -13.03 -10.58
N LEU A 40 -6.06 -11.78 -10.60
CA LEU A 40 -7.22 -11.36 -11.38
C LEU A 40 -6.78 -10.28 -12.37
N THR A 41 -7.02 -10.54 -13.66
CA THR A 41 -6.89 -9.55 -14.72
C THR A 41 -8.27 -9.29 -15.30
N LEU A 42 -8.56 -8.02 -15.56
CA LEU A 42 -9.78 -7.59 -16.26
C LEU A 42 -9.33 -6.95 -17.57
N TRP A 43 -9.73 -7.55 -18.69
CA TRP A 43 -9.30 -7.15 -20.04
C TRP A 43 -7.78 -7.08 -20.21
N GLY A 44 -7.07 -8.04 -19.62
CA GLY A 44 -5.60 -8.11 -19.67
C GLY A 44 -4.88 -7.09 -18.77
N LEU A 45 -5.62 -6.27 -18.02
CA LEU A 45 -5.07 -5.30 -17.08
C LEU A 45 -5.26 -5.77 -15.64
N GLY A 46 -4.19 -5.72 -14.86
CA GLY A 46 -4.20 -6.04 -13.42
C GLY A 46 -4.69 -4.87 -12.56
N ARG A 47 -4.83 -5.12 -11.26
CA ARG A 47 -5.28 -4.10 -10.30
C ARG A 47 -4.44 -2.82 -10.31
N HIS A 48 -3.11 -2.95 -10.39
CA HIS A 48 -2.22 -1.79 -10.44
C HIS A 48 -2.46 -0.93 -11.68
N GLN A 49 -2.59 -1.55 -12.85
CA GLN A 49 -2.81 -0.84 -14.11
C GLN A 49 -4.19 -0.15 -14.13
N TRP A 50 -5.23 -0.80 -13.61
CA TRP A 50 -6.52 -0.15 -13.39
C TRP A 50 -6.44 1.00 -12.38
N GLY A 51 -5.59 0.86 -11.36
CA GLY A 51 -5.25 1.92 -10.41
C GLY A 51 -4.63 3.14 -11.09
N ASP A 52 -3.69 2.91 -12.01
CA ASP A 52 -3.06 3.98 -12.80
C ASP A 52 -4.10 4.70 -13.67
N ILE A 53 -4.98 3.95 -14.34
CA ILE A 53 -6.08 4.54 -15.12
C ILE A 53 -6.98 5.40 -14.23
N HIS A 54 -7.39 4.90 -13.06
CA HIS A 54 -8.21 5.66 -12.12
C HIS A 54 -7.51 6.95 -11.64
N PHE A 55 -6.21 6.88 -11.36
CA PHE A 55 -5.40 8.03 -10.97
C PHE A 55 -5.36 9.11 -12.06
N TRP A 56 -5.08 8.73 -13.32
CA TRP A 56 -5.01 9.69 -14.42
C TRP A 56 -6.38 10.32 -14.74
N ILE A 57 -7.46 9.54 -14.66
CA ILE A 57 -8.83 10.09 -14.79
C ILE A 57 -9.12 11.09 -13.66
N SER A 58 -8.68 10.80 -12.42
CA SER A 58 -8.84 11.72 -11.27
C SER A 58 -8.16 13.06 -11.53
N LEU A 59 -6.92 13.01 -12.01
CA LEU A 59 -6.13 14.21 -12.31
C LEU A 59 -6.73 15.02 -13.46
N GLY A 60 -7.21 14.33 -14.50
CA GLY A 60 -7.95 14.94 -15.61
C GLY A 60 -9.23 15.62 -15.13
N LEU A 61 -10.06 14.93 -14.34
CA LEU A 61 -11.30 15.46 -13.78
C LEU A 61 -11.02 16.69 -12.92
N LEU A 62 -9.99 16.64 -12.07
CA LEU A 62 -9.59 17.77 -11.24
C LEU A 62 -9.23 19.00 -12.08
N THR A 63 -8.46 18.81 -13.14
CA THR A 63 -8.06 19.89 -14.05
C THR A 63 -9.28 20.52 -14.74
N VAL A 64 -10.19 19.68 -15.26
CA VAL A 64 -11.42 20.14 -15.91
C VAL A 64 -12.34 20.86 -14.92
N LEU A 65 -12.45 20.39 -13.67
CA LEU A 65 -13.24 21.04 -12.63
C LEU A 65 -12.70 22.43 -12.25
N ILE A 66 -11.38 22.61 -12.20
CA ILE A 66 -10.76 23.92 -11.97
C ILE A 66 -11.12 24.89 -13.11
N ILE A 67 -11.03 24.42 -14.36
CA ILE A 67 -11.39 25.21 -15.54
C ILE A 67 -12.89 25.55 -15.52
N HIS A 68 -13.75 24.57 -15.26
CA HIS A 68 -15.19 24.75 -15.12
C HIS A 68 -15.51 25.80 -14.05
N LEU A 69 -14.91 25.70 -12.86
CA LEU A 69 -15.12 26.65 -11.78
C LEU A 69 -14.68 28.07 -12.17
N ALA A 70 -13.55 28.22 -12.84
CA ALA A 70 -13.06 29.51 -13.32
C ALA A 70 -14.01 30.15 -14.35
N LEU A 71 -14.56 29.34 -15.27
CA LEU A 71 -15.55 29.81 -16.26
C LEU A 71 -16.88 30.24 -15.61
N HIS A 72 -17.28 29.56 -14.53
CA HIS A 72 -18.55 29.83 -13.84
C HIS A 72 -18.44 30.77 -12.62
N TRP A 73 -17.24 31.22 -12.27
CA TRP A 73 -17.00 32.02 -11.06
C TRP A 73 -17.84 33.30 -10.96
N ASN A 74 -18.04 34.02 -12.06
CA ASN A 74 -18.85 35.24 -12.06
C ASN A 74 -20.30 34.95 -11.65
N TRP A 75 -20.85 33.81 -12.10
CA TRP A 75 -22.15 33.34 -11.66
C TRP A 75 -22.12 32.98 -10.17
N ILE A 76 -21.08 32.27 -9.70
CA ILE A 76 -20.93 31.88 -8.29
C ILE A 76 -20.92 33.09 -7.36
N VAL A 77 -20.08 34.09 -7.64
CA VAL A 77 -20.01 35.34 -6.86
C VAL A 77 -21.36 36.06 -6.88
N THR A 78 -22.05 36.07 -8.02
CA THR A 78 -23.37 36.71 -8.12
C THR A 78 -24.43 35.99 -7.30
N VAL A 79 -24.45 34.65 -7.32
CA VAL A 79 -25.43 33.84 -6.56
C VAL A 79 -25.15 33.91 -5.06
N ILE A 80 -23.89 33.75 -4.64
CA ILE A 80 -23.50 33.80 -3.22
C ILE A 80 -23.67 35.23 -2.69
N GLY A 81 -23.23 36.24 -3.42
CA GLY A 81 -23.35 37.65 -3.03
C GLY A 81 -24.79 38.10 -2.88
N LYS A 82 -25.71 37.63 -3.75
CA LYS A 82 -27.15 37.87 -3.61
C LYS A 82 -27.74 37.12 -2.42
N ARG A 83 -27.32 35.88 -2.16
CA ARG A 83 -27.82 35.07 -1.04
C ARG A 83 -27.33 35.59 0.33
N CYS A 84 -26.13 36.15 0.38
CA CYS A 84 -25.56 36.75 1.59
C CYS A 84 -25.85 38.26 1.73
N ASN A 85 -26.58 38.88 0.79
CA ASN A 85 -26.87 40.31 0.77
C ASN A 85 -25.62 41.23 0.78
N LEU A 86 -24.48 40.73 0.29
CA LEU A 86 -23.17 41.39 0.42
C LEU A 86 -22.74 42.23 -0.80
N ILE A 87 -23.47 42.20 -1.93
CA ILE A 87 -23.00 42.81 -3.20
C ILE A 87 -24.05 43.71 -3.85
N LYS A 88 -23.70 44.98 -4.10
CA LYS A 88 -24.53 46.03 -4.76
C LYS A 88 -24.04 46.43 -6.17
N THR A 89 -23.56 45.46 -6.96
CA THR A 89 -23.06 45.59 -8.35
C THR A 89 -21.57 45.96 -8.52
N SER A 90 -20.83 45.04 -9.14
CA SER A 90 -19.77 45.25 -10.15
C SER A 90 -19.26 43.87 -10.59
N GLN A 91 -19.35 43.56 -11.88
CA GLN A 91 -18.93 42.27 -12.45
C GLN A 91 -17.41 42.08 -12.27
N PRO A 92 -16.93 41.03 -11.56
CA PRO A 92 -15.50 40.76 -11.48
C PRO A 92 -14.96 40.32 -12.85
N SER A 93 -13.73 40.73 -13.17
CA SER A 93 -13.09 40.32 -14.42
C SER A 93 -12.71 38.84 -14.38
N LEU A 94 -12.95 38.13 -15.49
CA LEU A 94 -12.64 36.69 -15.63
C LEU A 94 -11.18 36.37 -15.29
N LEU A 95 -10.25 37.27 -15.59
CA LEU A 95 -8.84 37.09 -15.27
C LEU A 95 -8.56 37.12 -13.76
N ARG A 96 -9.18 38.06 -13.02
CA ARG A 96 -9.03 38.12 -11.56
C ARG A 96 -9.66 36.91 -10.88
N SER A 97 -10.80 36.47 -11.40
CA SER A 97 -11.47 35.23 -11.00
C SER A 97 -10.54 34.02 -11.08
N ALA A 98 -9.95 33.78 -12.27
CA ALA A 98 -9.09 32.64 -12.52
C ALA A 98 -7.83 32.63 -11.63
N ILE A 99 -7.25 33.80 -11.35
CA ILE A 99 -6.10 33.94 -10.46
C ILE A 99 -6.46 33.54 -9.02
N TRP A 100 -7.63 33.96 -8.52
CA TRP A 100 -8.07 33.63 -7.17
C TRP A 100 -8.41 32.15 -6.99
N THR A 101 -9.13 31.54 -7.94
CA THR A 101 -9.42 30.10 -7.89
C THR A 101 -8.16 29.25 -7.93
N LEU A 102 -7.22 29.59 -8.80
CA LEU A 102 -5.94 28.89 -8.87
C LEU A 102 -5.15 29.05 -7.56
N GLY A 103 -5.04 30.27 -7.03
CA GLY A 103 -4.32 30.54 -5.78
C GLY A 103 -4.90 29.81 -4.58
N VAL A 104 -6.22 29.84 -4.38
CA VAL A 104 -6.88 29.12 -3.27
C VAL A 104 -6.69 27.61 -3.41
N PHE A 105 -6.84 27.07 -4.62
CA PHE A 105 -6.67 25.65 -4.86
C PHE A 105 -5.23 25.19 -4.59
N THR A 106 -4.24 25.94 -5.07
CA THR A 106 -2.82 25.65 -4.82
C THR A 106 -2.50 25.66 -3.32
N VAL A 107 -3.00 26.64 -2.56
CA VAL A 107 -2.80 26.69 -1.10
C VAL A 107 -3.43 25.48 -0.41
N LEU A 108 -4.65 25.09 -0.80
CA LEU A 108 -5.31 23.91 -0.24
C LEU A 108 -4.55 22.61 -0.54
N CYS A 109 -4.05 22.43 -1.77
CA CYS A 109 -3.25 21.26 -2.13
C CYS A 109 -1.92 21.21 -1.36
N ILE A 110 -1.23 22.34 -1.21
CA ILE A 110 0.00 22.41 -0.43
C ILE A 110 -0.29 22.11 1.05
N ALA A 111 -1.32 22.73 1.62
CA ALA A 111 -1.71 22.50 3.01
C ALA A 111 -2.10 21.04 3.26
N PHE A 112 -2.87 20.43 2.35
CA PHE A 112 -3.22 19.01 2.42
C PHE A 112 -1.99 18.12 2.28
N GLY A 113 -1.10 18.37 1.31
CA GLY A 113 0.12 17.60 1.14
C GLY A 113 1.02 17.66 2.37
N TRP A 114 1.18 18.86 2.93
CA TRP A 114 1.91 19.06 4.18
C TRP A 114 1.26 18.32 5.35
N LEU A 115 -0.07 18.41 5.49
CA LEU A 115 -0.82 17.70 6.54
C LEU A 115 -0.73 16.18 6.37
N ALA A 116 -0.86 15.69 5.14
CA ALA A 116 -0.79 14.27 4.82
C ALA A 116 0.59 13.69 5.10
N GLN A 117 1.65 14.50 5.02
CA GLN A 117 3.03 14.09 5.30
C GLN A 117 3.42 14.26 6.79
N ARG A 118 2.73 15.13 7.53
CA ARG A 118 3.09 15.51 8.90
C ARG A 118 3.21 14.32 9.85
N ASP A 119 2.38 13.29 9.64
CA ASP A 119 2.31 12.11 10.51
C ASP A 119 2.65 10.79 9.78
N VAL A 120 3.30 10.86 8.61
CA VAL A 120 3.78 9.66 7.90
C VAL A 120 4.95 9.07 8.69
N LYS A 121 4.64 8.10 9.53
CA LYS A 121 5.65 7.24 10.14
C LYS A 121 6.01 6.17 9.13
N ALA A 122 7.28 6.16 8.71
CA ALA A 122 7.83 4.96 8.10
C ALA A 122 7.68 3.84 9.13
N LEU A 123 6.99 2.75 8.75
CA LEU A 123 7.17 1.50 9.48
C LEU A 123 8.67 1.21 9.41
N HIS A 124 9.30 1.09 10.58
CA HIS A 124 10.74 0.93 10.70
C HIS A 124 11.16 -0.37 10.01
N GLN A 125 11.65 -0.24 8.78
CA GLN A 125 12.38 -1.28 8.08
C GLN A 125 13.79 -1.34 8.71
N SER A 126 13.93 -2.05 9.83
CA SER A 126 15.18 -2.20 10.60
C SER A 126 16.27 -3.03 9.91
N ILE A 127 16.13 -3.40 8.64
CA ILE A 127 17.01 -4.39 8.01
C ILE A 127 17.44 -3.89 6.63
N CYS A 128 18.39 -2.96 6.56
CA CYS A 128 19.24 -2.76 5.37
C CYS A 128 20.44 -1.80 5.57
N SER A 129 20.85 -1.49 6.80
CA SER A 129 21.95 -0.51 7.04
C SER A 129 23.15 -1.05 7.82
N SER A 130 23.22 -2.34 8.18
CA SER A 130 24.38 -2.88 8.91
C SER A 130 25.57 -3.36 8.04
N VAL A 131 25.53 -3.16 6.72
CA VAL A 131 26.65 -3.57 5.81
C VAL A 131 27.35 -2.37 5.18
N SER A 132 27.63 -1.31 5.95
CA SER A 132 28.60 -0.30 5.49
C SER A 132 29.17 0.51 6.65
N GLY A 133 30.41 0.21 7.05
CA GLY A 133 31.24 1.20 7.74
C GLY A 133 32.17 0.70 8.84
N LYS A 134 33.45 0.59 8.46
CA LYS A 134 34.67 0.85 9.25
C LYS A 134 35.19 -0.21 10.22
N ASP A 135 36.25 -0.86 9.73
CA ASP A 135 37.58 -0.90 10.36
C ASP A 135 37.77 0.10 11.50
N GLN A 136 37.96 -0.41 12.72
CA GLN A 136 39.04 0.05 13.61
C GLN A 136 39.57 -1.12 14.42
N ILE A 137 40.77 -1.53 14.03
CA ILE A 137 41.75 -2.22 14.85
C ILE A 137 42.04 -1.31 16.06
N ASN A 138 41.84 -1.81 17.28
CA ASN A 138 42.57 -1.31 18.43
C ASN A 138 42.98 -2.47 19.35
N THR A 139 44.29 -2.63 19.45
CA THR A 139 45.05 -3.55 20.29
C THR A 139 45.11 -2.97 21.70
N GLN A 140 44.66 -3.70 22.73
CA GLN A 140 45.29 -3.59 24.05
C GLN A 140 44.95 -4.78 24.96
N ASP A 141 46.02 -5.34 25.51
CA ASP A 141 46.12 -6.51 26.38
C ASP A 141 45.33 -6.37 27.69
N HIS A 142 44.69 -7.46 28.15
CA HIS A 142 44.76 -7.88 29.56
C HIS A 142 44.26 -9.32 29.75
N ASP A 143 45.21 -10.19 30.11
CA ASP A 143 45.16 -11.41 30.91
C ASP A 143 43.89 -12.26 31.05
N LEU A 144 44.01 -13.48 30.52
CA LEU A 144 43.92 -14.77 31.24
C LEU A 144 42.78 -14.93 32.26
N HIS A 145 41.63 -15.41 31.79
CA HIS A 145 40.94 -16.51 32.46
C HIS A 145 40.31 -17.47 31.46
N THR A 146 40.60 -18.74 31.70
CA THR A 146 40.12 -19.94 31.01
C THR A 146 38.64 -20.12 31.29
N ASP A 147 37.80 -20.19 30.25
CA ASP A 147 36.65 -21.09 30.14
C ASP A 147 36.07 -21.03 28.71
N GLU A 148 35.86 -22.23 28.14
CA GLU A 148 35.09 -22.63 26.94
C GLU A 148 35.16 -21.84 25.60
N PRO A 149 35.15 -22.55 24.45
CA PRO A 149 35.07 -21.92 23.13
C PRO A 149 33.68 -21.32 22.91
N SER A 150 33.55 -20.01 23.13
CA SER A 150 32.41 -19.22 22.67
C SER A 150 32.34 -19.28 21.15
N THR A 151 31.43 -20.12 20.64
CA THR A 151 31.03 -20.18 19.24
C THR A 151 30.52 -18.79 18.83
N PRO A 152 30.93 -18.22 17.68
CA PRO A 152 30.42 -16.95 17.19
C PRO A 152 28.89 -17.01 17.12
N GLN A 153 28.21 -16.09 17.81
CA GLN A 153 26.75 -15.94 17.74
C GLN A 153 26.36 -15.67 16.29
N ALA A 154 25.93 -16.71 15.58
CA ALA A 154 25.22 -16.58 14.33
C ALA A 154 23.94 -15.78 14.61
N ASN A 155 23.70 -14.70 13.86
CA ASN A 155 22.46 -13.93 13.95
C ASN A 155 21.26 -14.88 13.94
N THR A 156 20.57 -14.97 15.07
CA THR A 156 19.37 -15.78 15.23
C THR A 156 18.22 -14.97 14.65
N LEU A 157 17.59 -15.49 13.60
CA LEU A 157 16.38 -14.94 13.00
C LEU A 157 15.24 -15.10 14.00
N GLY A 158 14.49 -14.02 14.20
CA GLY A 158 13.26 -14.01 14.99
C GLY A 158 12.02 -13.83 14.14
N TRP A 159 10.86 -13.90 14.78
CA TRP A 159 9.57 -13.63 14.17
C TRP A 159 9.52 -12.29 13.41
N ASP A 160 10.16 -11.25 13.94
CA ASP A 160 10.21 -9.92 13.31
C ASP A 160 10.94 -9.93 11.95
N ASP A 161 11.88 -10.87 11.73
CA ASP A 161 12.61 -11.00 10.47
C ASP A 161 11.79 -11.71 9.38
N VAL A 162 10.91 -12.64 9.77
CA VAL A 162 10.12 -13.46 8.84
C VAL A 162 8.69 -12.95 8.65
N TYR A 163 8.14 -12.24 9.65
CA TYR A 163 6.77 -11.72 9.61
C TYR A 163 6.47 -10.83 8.40
N PRO A 164 7.36 -9.94 7.92
CA PRO A 164 7.08 -9.11 6.75
C PRO A 164 6.77 -9.91 5.47
N ILE A 165 7.37 -11.10 5.33
CA ILE A 165 7.10 -12.02 4.22
C ILE A 165 5.65 -12.52 4.32
N PHE A 166 5.25 -12.98 5.51
CA PHE A 166 3.88 -13.42 5.76
C PHE A 166 2.86 -12.29 5.67
N ALA A 167 3.21 -11.09 6.13
CA ALA A 167 2.37 -9.90 6.08
C ALA A 167 2.04 -9.54 4.63
N THR A 168 3.04 -9.62 3.74
CA THR A 168 2.91 -9.27 2.32
C THR A 168 2.16 -10.32 1.52
N ASN A 169 2.39 -11.61 1.82
CA ASN A 169 1.91 -12.71 0.98
C ASN A 169 0.67 -13.43 1.53
N CYS A 170 0.38 -13.35 2.83
CA CYS A 170 -0.62 -14.20 3.48
C CYS A 170 -1.70 -13.42 4.27
N LEU A 171 -1.41 -12.20 4.72
CA LEU A 171 -2.27 -11.46 5.66
C LEU A 171 -3.66 -11.11 5.11
N ASP A 172 -3.78 -10.88 3.80
CA ASP A 172 -5.05 -10.53 3.16
C ASP A 172 -6.12 -11.64 3.28
N CYS A 173 -5.68 -12.89 3.38
CA CYS A 173 -6.55 -14.06 3.46
C CYS A 173 -6.54 -14.75 4.83
N HIS A 174 -5.45 -14.58 5.59
CA HIS A 174 -5.22 -15.20 6.90
C HIS A 174 -4.96 -14.13 7.98
N GLY A 175 -5.73 -13.04 8.00
CA GLY A 175 -5.60 -11.92 8.93
C GLY A 175 -6.81 -11.74 9.85
N PRO A 176 -6.85 -10.65 10.63
CA PRO A 176 -7.91 -10.38 11.61
C PRO A 176 -9.30 -10.24 11.03
N GLN A 177 -9.40 -9.71 9.80
CA GLN A 177 -10.67 -9.48 9.13
C GLN A 177 -11.16 -10.70 8.35
N LYS A 178 -10.24 -11.59 7.95
CA LYS A 178 -10.52 -12.77 7.14
C LYS A 178 -9.51 -13.86 7.46
N ASN A 179 -10.00 -15.01 7.93
CA ASN A 179 -9.19 -16.13 8.40
C ASN A 179 -9.58 -17.43 7.69
N LEU A 180 -9.21 -17.54 6.41
CA LEU A 180 -9.48 -18.75 5.64
C LEU A 180 -8.89 -19.98 6.34
N ALA A 181 -9.61 -21.10 6.26
CA ALA A 181 -9.26 -22.36 6.94
C ALA A 181 -9.02 -22.23 8.45
N GLY A 182 -9.55 -21.17 9.09
CA GLY A 182 -9.39 -20.95 10.53
C GLY A 182 -7.97 -20.58 10.97
N PHE A 183 -7.07 -20.25 10.03
CA PHE A 183 -5.68 -19.91 10.31
C PHE A 183 -5.44 -18.40 10.27
N ARG A 184 -4.63 -17.90 11.22
CA ARG A 184 -4.19 -16.51 11.30
C ARG A 184 -2.67 -16.44 11.24
N VAL A 185 -2.17 -15.65 10.30
CA VAL A 185 -0.74 -15.48 10.03
C VAL A 185 -0.12 -14.33 10.83
N ASP A 186 -0.94 -13.44 11.39
CA ASP A 186 -0.50 -12.32 12.24
C ASP A 186 -0.22 -12.72 13.69
N ARG A 187 -0.36 -14.00 14.00
CA ARG A 187 -0.17 -14.57 15.33
C ARG A 187 0.86 -15.69 15.26
N LEU A 188 2.04 -15.46 15.80
CA LEU A 188 3.12 -16.46 15.83
C LEU A 188 2.62 -17.78 16.43
N GLU A 189 1.83 -17.71 17.50
CA GLU A 189 1.32 -18.87 18.20
C GLU A 189 0.41 -19.77 17.32
N ASP A 190 -0.23 -19.22 16.30
CA ASP A 190 -1.12 -19.98 15.42
C ASP A 190 -0.35 -20.87 14.44
N PHE A 191 0.95 -20.63 14.22
CA PHE A 191 1.81 -21.54 13.45
C PHE A 191 2.07 -22.85 14.17
N PHE A 192 1.94 -22.85 15.51
CA PHE A 192 2.19 -23.99 16.39
C PHE A 192 0.90 -24.61 16.95
N LYS A 193 -0.21 -23.85 16.97
CA LYS A 193 -1.47 -24.32 17.53
C LYS A 193 -2.16 -25.34 16.62
N ASN A 194 -2.59 -26.44 17.24
CA ASN A 194 -3.48 -27.42 16.65
C ASN A 194 -4.93 -27.11 17.02
N ASN A 195 -5.59 -26.27 16.23
CA ASN A 195 -7.02 -25.96 16.36
C ASN A 195 -7.88 -26.94 15.53
N GLY A 196 -7.56 -28.23 15.55
CA GLY A 196 -8.18 -29.25 14.68
C GLY A 196 -7.49 -29.42 13.31
N HIS A 197 -6.35 -28.76 13.11
CA HIS A 197 -5.49 -28.87 11.94
C HIS A 197 -4.05 -29.20 12.38
N ALA A 198 -3.29 -29.92 11.55
CA ALA A 198 -1.90 -30.23 11.82
C ALA A 198 -1.06 -28.95 11.97
N SER A 199 -0.11 -28.95 12.93
CA SER A 199 0.83 -27.84 13.11
C SER A 199 1.52 -27.49 11.80
N LEU A 200 1.60 -26.20 11.47
CA LEU A 200 2.26 -25.75 10.24
C LEU A 200 3.77 -25.67 10.40
N VAL A 201 4.23 -25.40 11.62
CA VAL A 201 5.65 -25.31 11.96
C VAL A 201 5.98 -26.29 13.08
N THR A 202 7.07 -27.03 12.89
CA THR A 202 7.73 -27.83 13.91
C THR A 202 9.08 -27.18 14.19
N PRO A 203 9.25 -26.48 15.34
CA PRO A 203 10.51 -25.83 15.69
C PRO A 203 11.72 -26.76 15.56
N GLY A 204 12.78 -26.28 14.91
CA GLY A 204 14.01 -27.01 14.67
C GLY A 204 13.94 -28.06 13.55
N GLN A 205 12.78 -28.21 12.89
CA GLN A 205 12.55 -29.24 11.88
C GLN A 205 11.83 -28.67 10.66
N SER A 206 12.51 -27.82 9.88
CA SER A 206 11.94 -27.21 8.67
C SER A 206 11.49 -28.26 7.65
N SER A 207 12.23 -29.36 7.51
CA SER A 207 11.90 -30.46 6.60
C SER A 207 10.62 -31.21 6.96
N GLN A 208 10.21 -31.19 8.24
CA GLN A 208 8.98 -31.80 8.73
C GLN A 208 7.83 -30.80 8.87
N SER A 209 8.10 -29.51 8.67
CA SER A 209 7.11 -28.45 8.80
C SER A 209 6.26 -28.36 7.53
N PRO A 210 4.93 -28.60 7.61
CA PRO A 210 4.04 -28.49 6.45
C PRO A 210 4.10 -27.13 5.76
N LEU A 211 4.42 -26.07 6.50
CA LEU A 211 4.60 -24.71 5.95
C LEU A 211 5.61 -24.70 4.80
N ILE A 212 6.76 -25.35 4.94
CA ILE A 212 7.80 -25.37 3.89
C ILE A 212 7.28 -26.03 2.62
N ALA A 213 6.53 -27.13 2.72
CA ALA A 213 5.94 -27.79 1.56
C ALA A 213 4.90 -26.92 0.85
N ILE A 214 4.16 -26.09 1.61
CA ILE A 214 3.19 -25.14 1.08
C ILE A 214 3.91 -24.01 0.34
N ILE A 215 4.82 -23.30 1.01
CA ILE A 215 5.45 -22.09 0.46
C ILE A 215 6.46 -22.38 -0.66
N SER A 216 7.00 -23.61 -0.72
CA SER A 216 7.85 -24.06 -1.83
C SER A 216 7.06 -24.57 -3.04
N GLY A 217 5.73 -24.64 -2.96
CA GLY A 217 4.86 -25.17 -4.02
C GLY A 217 4.90 -26.70 -4.17
N LYS A 218 5.55 -27.43 -3.26
CA LYS A 218 5.56 -28.91 -3.27
C LYS A 218 4.19 -29.50 -2.95
N ARG A 219 3.34 -28.76 -2.24
CA ARG A 219 1.96 -29.14 -1.93
C ARG A 219 0.98 -28.51 -2.93
N ALA A 220 0.77 -29.17 -4.06
CA ALA A 220 -0.13 -28.69 -5.13
C ALA A 220 -1.61 -29.02 -4.90
N ASN A 221 -1.93 -29.99 -4.04
CA ASN A 221 -3.29 -30.48 -3.81
C ASN A 221 -4.05 -29.69 -2.72
N MET A 222 -4.00 -28.37 -2.79
CA MET A 222 -4.71 -27.49 -1.85
C MET A 222 -5.33 -26.28 -2.57
N ALA A 223 -6.36 -25.71 -1.96
CA ALA A 223 -6.97 -24.49 -2.46
C ALA A 223 -5.93 -23.37 -2.56
N MET A 224 -5.91 -22.67 -3.69
CA MET A 224 -4.98 -21.56 -3.94
C MET A 224 -3.50 -21.95 -3.81
N ALA A 225 -3.11 -23.20 -4.11
CA ALA A 225 -1.72 -23.67 -3.97
C ALA A 225 -0.70 -22.73 -4.63
N GLU A 226 -0.97 -22.26 -5.86
CA GLU A 226 -0.07 -21.36 -6.57
C GLU A 226 0.09 -20.00 -5.88
N SER A 227 -0.96 -19.50 -5.20
CA SER A 227 -0.90 -18.22 -4.48
C SER A 227 -0.05 -18.27 -3.21
N HIS A 228 0.29 -19.46 -2.72
CA HIS A 228 1.13 -19.63 -1.52
C HIS A 228 2.62 -19.75 -1.85
N LYS A 229 2.97 -19.90 -3.13
CA LYS A 229 4.36 -20.09 -3.55
C LYS A 229 5.15 -18.80 -3.39
N LEU A 230 6.25 -18.87 -2.64
CA LEU A 230 7.19 -17.78 -2.41
C LEU A 230 8.44 -17.92 -3.27
N SER A 231 9.27 -16.87 -3.30
CA SER A 231 10.59 -16.93 -3.93
C SER A 231 11.53 -17.87 -3.16
N GLU A 232 12.51 -18.47 -3.83
CA GLU A 232 13.49 -19.36 -3.18
C GLU A 232 14.23 -18.68 -2.02
N THR A 233 14.49 -17.37 -2.14
CA THR A 233 15.10 -16.55 -1.09
C THR A 233 14.22 -16.42 0.14
N GLU A 234 12.92 -16.17 -0.02
CA GLU A 234 11.97 -16.10 1.09
C GLU A 234 11.77 -17.46 1.76
N VAL A 235 11.67 -18.52 0.96
CA VAL A 235 11.58 -19.91 1.48
C VAL A 235 12.82 -20.25 2.29
N SER A 236 14.02 -19.89 1.82
CA SER A 236 15.27 -20.13 2.54
C SER A 236 15.35 -19.38 3.87
N LEU A 237 14.88 -18.13 3.92
CA LEU A 237 14.84 -17.36 5.17
C LEU A 237 13.91 -18.00 6.20
N ILE A 238 12.70 -18.36 5.77
CA ILE A 238 11.72 -19.03 6.63
C ILE A 238 12.24 -20.41 7.09
N THR A 239 12.89 -21.17 6.20
CA THR A 239 13.52 -22.45 6.53
C THR A 239 14.55 -22.28 7.65
N THR A 240 15.42 -21.29 7.51
CA THR A 240 16.46 -20.97 8.50
C THR A 240 15.86 -20.58 9.85
N TRP A 241 14.82 -19.74 9.85
CA TRP A 241 14.10 -19.36 11.07
C TRP A 241 13.46 -20.58 11.77
N ILE A 242 12.84 -21.49 11.01
CA ILE A 242 12.28 -22.72 11.59
C ILE A 242 13.38 -23.58 12.21
N ASP A 243 14.49 -23.78 11.49
CA ASP A 243 15.62 -24.60 11.96
C ASP A 243 16.31 -24.00 13.19
N GLN A 244 16.24 -22.69 13.38
CA GLN A 244 16.71 -21.98 14.57
C GLN A 244 15.71 -22.03 15.75
N GLY A 245 14.60 -22.75 15.60
CA GLY A 245 13.62 -22.98 16.66
C GLY A 245 12.39 -22.10 16.60
N ALA A 246 12.16 -21.40 15.48
CA ALA A 246 10.93 -20.66 15.19
C ALA A 246 10.48 -19.71 16.31
N LYS A 247 11.42 -18.89 16.81
CA LYS A 247 11.19 -17.94 17.90
C LYS A 247 10.79 -16.56 17.41
#